data_AF-A0A3B5LTF5-F1
#
_entry.id   AF-A0A3B5LTF5-F1
#
_cell.length_a   1.000
_cell.length_b   1.000
_cell.length_c   1.000
_cell.angle_alpha   90.00
_cell.angle_beta   90.00
_cell.angle_gamma   90.00
#
_symmetry.space_group_name_H-M   'P 1'
#
loop_
_entity.id
_entity.type
_entity.pdbx_description
1 polymer ?
#
loop_
_entity_poly.entity_id
_entity_poly.type
_entity_poly.pdbx_seq_one_letter_code
_entity_poly.pdbx_strand_id
1 'polypeptide(L)'
;MAASSELQLDQLPSDPLLHVLSYLSFRDLVHCSYVSRRLSDLSKHNPLWKRHCCKHWLLTDAERLQRGLSWYSLFKLYFADLGRYIRYYAELKNAWEQLKSFLQQRCPRMIYVALEDAEGRRQGESFYPCPVRTLPVCLSFHSKA
;
A
#
# COMPACT_ATOMS: atom_id res chain seq x y z
N MET A 1 27.87 -34.02 23.00
CA MET A 1 26.56 -33.99 22.32
C MET A 1 26.33 -32.57 21.84
N ALA A 2 26.37 -32.33 20.53
CA ALA A 2 26.01 -31.01 20.00
C ALA A 2 24.49 -30.88 20.15
N ALA A 3 24.05 -30.03 21.08
CA ALA A 3 22.66 -29.62 21.13
C ALA A 3 22.37 -28.97 19.77
N SER A 4 21.44 -29.55 19.01
CA SER A 4 20.78 -28.83 17.94
C SER A 4 20.15 -27.60 18.58
N SER A 5 20.84 -26.46 18.47
CA SER A 5 20.31 -25.18 18.92
C SER A 5 19.15 -24.84 17.99
N GLU A 6 17.97 -25.39 18.30
CA GLU A 6 16.74 -25.09 17.59
C GLU A 6 16.50 -23.59 17.74
N LEU A 7 16.76 -22.85 16.66
CA LEU A 7 16.47 -21.44 16.58
C LEU A 7 14.95 -21.27 16.61
N GLN A 8 14.43 -20.87 17.76
CA GLN A 8 13.03 -20.55 17.91
C GLN A 8 12.77 -19.13 17.38
N LEU A 9 11.73 -18.99 16.56
CA LEU A 9 11.33 -17.70 15.99
C LEU A 9 11.09 -16.64 17.08
N ASP A 10 10.54 -17.06 18.22
CA ASP A 10 10.25 -16.19 19.37
C ASP A 10 11.49 -15.71 20.13
N GLN A 11 12.69 -16.23 19.82
CA GLN A 11 13.96 -15.81 20.42
C GLN A 11 14.74 -14.81 19.56
N LEU A 12 14.36 -14.64 18.29
CA LEU A 12 14.98 -13.65 17.40
C LEU A 12 14.74 -12.24 17.94
N PRO A 13 15.66 -11.27 17.74
CA PRO A 13 15.39 -9.85 18.01
C PRO A 13 14.24 -9.30 17.15
N SER A 14 13.72 -8.11 17.48
CA SER A 14 12.58 -7.52 16.77
C SER A 14 12.88 -7.17 15.31
N ASP A 15 14.07 -6.63 15.01
CA ASP A 15 14.38 -6.18 13.63
C ASP A 15 14.47 -7.31 12.61
N PRO A 16 15.18 -8.44 12.87
CA PRO A 16 15.17 -9.59 11.96
C PRO A 16 13.76 -10.16 11.78
N LEU A 17 12.97 -10.20 12.84
CA LEU A 17 11.60 -10.70 12.78
C LEU A 17 10.70 -9.76 11.95
N LEU A 18 10.82 -8.44 12.12
CA LEU A 18 10.16 -7.45 11.27
C LEU A 18 10.58 -7.58 9.80
N HIS A 19 11.85 -7.87 9.54
CA HIS A 19 12.33 -8.12 8.18
C HIS A 19 11.67 -9.36 7.58
N VAL A 20 11.58 -10.47 8.31
CA VAL A 20 10.84 -11.68 7.88
C VAL A 20 9.37 -11.34 7.60
N LEU A 21 8.70 -10.65 8.52
CA LEU A 21 7.31 -10.23 8.37
C LEU A 21 7.09 -9.33 7.14
N SER A 22 8.11 -8.57 6.70
CA SER A 22 8.01 -7.67 5.54
C SER A 22 7.82 -8.37 4.20
N TYR A 23 8.11 -9.68 4.13
CA TYR A 23 7.90 -10.51 2.93
C TYR A 23 6.50 -11.11 2.84
N LEU A 24 5.76 -11.10 3.95
CA LEU A 24 4.45 -11.74 4.04
C LEU A 24 3.38 -10.95 3.28
N SER A 25 2.31 -11.65 2.86
CA SER A 25 1.12 -10.98 2.38
C SER A 25 0.38 -10.31 3.55
N PHE A 26 -0.48 -9.34 3.25
CA PHE A 26 -1.29 -8.70 4.29
C PHE A 26 -2.18 -9.71 5.04
N ARG A 27 -2.61 -10.80 4.38
CA ARG A 27 -3.41 -11.86 5.00
C ARG A 27 -2.60 -12.65 6.01
N ASP A 28 -1.39 -13.04 5.62
CA ASP A 28 -0.49 -13.81 6.49
C ASP A 28 -0.05 -12.96 7.69
N LEU A 29 0.21 -11.66 7.49
CA LEU A 29 0.48 -10.72 8.58
C LEU A 29 -0.67 -10.66 9.61
N VAL A 30 -1.92 -10.62 9.15
CA VAL A 30 -3.08 -10.67 10.05
C VAL A 30 -3.11 -11.99 10.81
N HIS A 31 -2.83 -13.11 10.14
CA HIS A 31 -2.79 -14.41 10.81
C HIS A 31 -1.67 -14.52 11.84
N CYS A 32 -0.48 -13.98 11.57
CA CYS A 32 0.60 -13.89 12.56
C CYS A 32 0.16 -13.15 13.83
N SER A 33 -0.77 -12.19 13.72
CA SER A 33 -1.27 -11.46 14.87
C SER A 33 -2.09 -12.31 15.85
N TYR A 34 -2.55 -13.48 15.43
CA TYR A 34 -3.31 -14.42 16.28
C TYR A 34 -2.44 -15.50 16.94
N VAL A 35 -1.14 -15.57 16.60
CA VAL A 35 -0.25 -16.65 17.07
C VAL A 35 0.30 -16.36 18.47
N SER A 36 0.83 -15.16 18.71
CA SER A 36 1.41 -14.77 19.99
C SER A 36 1.28 -13.27 20.24
N ARG A 37 1.39 -12.82 21.50
CA ARG A 37 1.35 -11.38 21.85
C ARG A 37 2.46 -10.61 21.11
N ARG A 38 3.66 -11.19 21.09
CA ARG A 38 4.83 -10.60 20.42
C ARG A 38 4.59 -10.43 18.91
N LEU A 39 4.06 -11.46 18.25
CA LEU A 39 3.73 -11.38 16.83
C LEU A 39 2.54 -10.46 16.55
N SER A 40 1.57 -10.35 17.45
CA SER A 40 0.50 -9.34 17.39
C SER A 40 1.07 -7.92 17.33
N ASP A 41 2.04 -7.60 18.18
CA ASP A 41 2.59 -6.25 18.25
C ASP A 41 3.46 -5.94 17.02
N LEU A 42 4.32 -6.88 16.62
CA LEU A 42 5.20 -6.72 15.46
C LEU A 42 4.45 -6.74 14.13
N SER A 43 3.43 -7.59 13.96
CA SER A 43 2.64 -7.64 12.71
C SER A 43 1.87 -6.34 12.44
N LYS A 44 1.59 -5.54 13.46
CA LYS A 44 0.92 -4.23 13.34
C LYS A 44 1.90 -3.07 13.12
N HIS A 45 3.20 -3.35 13.03
CA HIS A 45 4.23 -2.33 12.88
C HIS A 45 4.04 -1.51 11.59
N ASN A 46 4.05 -0.19 11.74
CA ASN A 46 3.55 0.76 10.74
C ASN A 46 4.22 0.67 9.34
N PRO A 47 5.55 0.51 9.22
CA PRO A 47 6.23 0.29 7.94
C PRO A 47 5.75 -0.93 7.14
N LEU A 48 5.33 -2.02 7.78
CA LEU A 48 4.84 -3.22 7.09
C LEU A 48 3.60 -2.88 6.24
N TRP A 49 2.71 -2.07 6.83
CA TRP A 49 1.45 -1.68 6.22
C TRP A 49 1.59 -0.58 5.18
N LYS A 50 2.64 0.27 5.25
CA LYS A 50 2.95 1.26 4.21
C LYS A 50 3.06 0.60 2.84
N ARG A 51 3.85 -0.48 2.75
CA ARG A 51 4.07 -1.23 1.51
C ARG A 51 2.75 -1.73 0.93
N HIS A 52 1.88 -2.29 1.76
CA HIS A 52 0.58 -2.83 1.32
C HIS A 52 -0.39 -1.72 0.89
N CYS A 53 -0.46 -0.61 1.62
CA CYS A 53 -1.28 0.54 1.26
C CYS A 53 -0.86 1.14 -0.10
N CYS A 54 0.44 1.38 -0.31
CA CYS A 54 0.94 1.89 -1.58
C CYS A 54 0.75 0.89 -2.73
N LYS A 55 0.83 -0.42 -2.45
CA LYS A 55 0.63 -1.48 -3.44
C LYS A 55 -0.83 -1.58 -3.89
N HIS A 56 -1.78 -1.59 -2.96
CA HIS A 56 -3.18 -1.94 -3.24
C HIS A 56 -4.12 -0.74 -3.43
N TRP A 57 -3.85 0.41 -2.80
CA TRP A 57 -4.75 1.57 -2.87
C TRP A 57 -4.07 2.87 -3.28
N LEU A 58 -2.80 2.81 -3.73
CA LEU A 58 -2.07 3.97 -4.23
C LEU A 58 -1.92 5.11 -3.22
N LEU A 59 -2.06 4.81 -1.92
CA LEU A 59 -1.99 5.81 -0.87
C LEU A 59 -0.57 6.39 -0.73
N THR A 60 -0.50 7.68 -0.45
CA THR A 60 0.74 8.45 -0.28
C THR A 60 0.92 8.91 1.16
N ASP A 61 2.17 9.24 1.54
CA ASP A 61 2.45 9.77 2.88
C ASP A 61 1.70 11.07 3.16
N ALA A 62 1.45 11.90 2.13
CA ALA A 62 0.69 13.13 2.27
C ALA A 62 -0.75 12.86 2.73
N GLU A 63 -1.45 11.91 2.10
CA GLU A 63 -2.82 11.53 2.47
C GLU A 63 -2.87 10.89 3.86
N ARG A 64 -1.85 10.10 4.22
CA ARG A 64 -1.74 9.57 5.58
C ARG A 64 -1.59 10.68 6.61
N LEU A 65 -0.67 11.62 6.35
CA LEU A 65 -0.40 12.75 7.24
C LEU A 65 -1.62 13.64 7.41
N GLN A 66 -2.36 13.92 6.33
CA GLN A 66 -3.61 14.69 6.38
C GLN A 66 -4.65 14.05 7.31
N ARG A 67 -4.77 12.72 7.32
CA ARG A 67 -5.72 12.01 8.18
C ARG A 67 -5.23 11.76 9.60
N GLY A 68 -3.94 11.97 9.88
CA GLY A 68 -3.34 11.73 11.20
C GLY A 68 -3.37 10.26 11.65
N LEU A 69 -3.56 9.31 10.72
CA LEU A 69 -3.68 7.88 11.03
C LEU A 69 -2.37 7.13 10.78
N SER A 70 -2.23 5.97 11.42
CA SER A 70 -1.19 4.99 11.06
C SER A 70 -1.55 4.30 9.74
N TRP A 71 -0.54 3.81 9.01
CA TRP A 71 -0.72 2.97 7.82
C TRP A 71 -1.56 1.74 8.11
N TYR A 72 -1.40 1.12 9.28
CA TYR A 72 -2.25 -0.02 9.67
C TYR A 72 -3.73 0.39 9.82
N SER A 73 -4.01 1.51 10.48
CA SER A 73 -5.37 2.01 10.65
C SER A 73 -6.00 2.40 9.31
N LEU A 74 -5.25 3.04 8.42
CA LEU A 74 -5.69 3.32 7.05
C LEU A 74 -5.97 2.04 6.28
N PHE A 75 -5.11 1.03 6.42
CA PHE A 75 -5.32 -0.24 5.75
C PHE A 75 -6.65 -0.87 6.15
N LYS A 76 -6.95 -0.91 7.45
CA LYS A 76 -8.22 -1.42 7.94
C LYS A 76 -9.42 -0.64 7.39
N LEU A 77 -9.34 0.70 7.35
CA LEU A 77 -10.43 1.55 6.87
C LEU A 77 -10.73 1.30 5.39
N TYR A 78 -9.70 1.30 4.54
CA TYR A 78 -9.87 1.03 3.11
C TYR A 78 -10.23 -0.42 2.82
N PHE A 79 -9.73 -1.37 3.63
CA PHE A 79 -10.09 -2.77 3.49
C PHE A 79 -11.55 -3.04 3.85
N ALA A 80 -12.09 -2.37 4.88
CA ALA A 80 -13.48 -2.52 5.26
C ALA A 80 -14.45 -2.10 4.14
N ASP A 81 -14.11 -1.04 3.40
CA ASP A 81 -14.95 -0.50 2.32
C ASP A 81 -14.67 -1.19 0.96
N LEU A 82 -13.39 -1.30 0.58
CA LEU A 82 -12.95 -1.70 -0.76
C LEU A 82 -12.25 -3.05 -0.80
N GLY A 83 -12.08 -3.73 0.33
CA GLY A 83 -11.29 -4.96 0.44
C GLY A 83 -11.79 -6.09 -0.46
N ARG A 84 -13.09 -6.13 -0.78
CA ARG A 84 -13.67 -7.10 -1.72
C ARG A 84 -13.06 -7.02 -3.13
N TYR A 85 -12.54 -5.86 -3.52
CA TYR A 85 -11.94 -5.62 -4.83
C TYR A 85 -10.41 -5.59 -4.81
N ILE A 86 -9.78 -5.88 -3.67
CA ILE A 86 -8.33 -5.70 -3.47
C ILE A 86 -7.47 -6.45 -4.50
N ARG A 87 -7.97 -7.56 -5.07
CA ARG A 87 -7.28 -8.35 -6.08
C ARG A 87 -7.20 -7.61 -7.42
N TYR A 88 -8.29 -6.92 -7.81
CA TYR A 88 -8.37 -6.22 -9.08
C TYR A 88 -7.54 -4.94 -9.10
N TYR A 89 -7.45 -4.22 -7.98
CA TYR A 89 -6.67 -2.98 -7.92
C TYR A 89 -5.19 -3.21 -8.22
N ALA A 90 -4.60 -4.32 -7.76
CA ALA A 90 -3.21 -4.63 -8.03
C ALA A 90 -2.97 -4.97 -9.52
N GLU A 91 -3.88 -5.72 -10.13
CA GLU A 91 -3.82 -6.07 -11.56
C GLU A 91 -3.96 -4.83 -12.44
N LEU A 92 -4.95 -3.99 -12.13
CA LEU A 92 -5.22 -2.75 -12.86
C LEU A 92 -4.05 -1.75 -12.73
N LYS A 93 -3.46 -1.64 -11.53
CA LYS A 93 -2.23 -0.86 -11.32
C LYS A 93 -1.08 -1.40 -12.18
N ASN A 94 -0.85 -2.71 -12.19
CA ASN A 94 0.22 -3.30 -12.97
C ASN A 94 0.03 -3.08 -14.48
N ALA A 95 -1.19 -3.28 -14.99
CA ALA A 95 -1.51 -3.03 -16.39
C ALA A 95 -1.28 -1.55 -16.77
N TRP A 96 -1.67 -0.62 -15.89
CA TRP A 96 -1.41 0.80 -16.08
C TRP A 96 0.09 1.13 -16.15
N GLU A 97 0.89 0.61 -15.21
CA GLU A 97 2.34 0.85 -15.21
C GLU A 97 3.03 0.27 -16.46
N GLN A 98 2.59 -0.89 -16.93
CA GLN A 98 3.08 -1.49 -18.18
C GLN A 98 2.75 -0.60 -19.39
N LEU A 99 1.52 -0.12 -19.49
CA LEU A 99 1.10 0.79 -20.55
C LEU A 99 1.93 2.09 -20.51
N LYS A 100 2.06 2.69 -19.32
CA LYS A 100 2.84 3.91 -19.11
C LYS A 100 4.29 3.72 -19.56
N SER A 101 4.95 2.64 -19.13
CA SER A 101 6.32 2.33 -19.52
C SER A 101 6.46 2.13 -21.04
N PHE A 102 5.55 1.40 -21.67
CA PHE A 102 5.54 1.19 -23.12
C PHE A 102 5.42 2.52 -23.87
N LEU A 103 4.51 3.40 -23.44
CA LEU A 103 4.29 4.69 -24.06
C LEU A 103 5.48 5.64 -23.90
N GLN A 104 6.15 5.64 -22.74
CA GLN A 104 7.38 6.41 -22.52
C GLN A 104 8.49 6.01 -23.50
N GLN A 105 8.62 4.72 -23.78
CA GLN A 105 9.68 4.19 -24.64
C GLN A 105 9.39 4.37 -26.13
N ARG A 106 8.14 4.13 -26.57
CA ARG A 106 7.79 4.05 -27.99
C ARG A 106 7.16 5.33 -28.54
N CYS A 107 6.45 6.08 -27.70
CA CYS A 107 5.68 7.26 -28.12
C CYS A 107 5.75 8.37 -27.07
N PRO A 108 6.94 8.93 -26.79
CA PRO A 108 7.15 9.90 -25.71
C PRO A 108 6.30 11.18 -25.85
N ARG A 109 5.97 11.60 -27.07
CA ARG A 109 5.05 12.74 -27.29
C ARG A 109 3.60 12.41 -26.95
N MET A 110 3.16 11.17 -27.17
CA MET A 110 1.78 10.76 -26.88
C MET A 110 1.56 10.62 -25.38
N ILE A 111 2.56 10.14 -24.63
CA ILE A 111 2.45 10.14 -23.17
C ILE A 111 2.48 11.55 -22.59
N TYR A 112 3.32 12.44 -23.14
CA TYR A 112 3.34 13.83 -22.73
C TYR A 112 1.99 14.49 -23.01
N VAL A 113 1.35 14.29 -24.18
CA VAL A 113 0.03 14.87 -24.49
C VAL A 113 -1.14 14.21 -23.73
N ALA A 114 -1.17 12.87 -23.65
CA ALA A 114 -2.24 12.13 -22.97
C ALA A 114 -2.15 12.31 -21.44
N LEU A 115 -0.95 12.52 -20.92
CA LEU A 115 -0.75 12.97 -19.54
C LEU A 115 -0.79 14.48 -19.42
N GLU A 116 -0.57 15.31 -20.45
CA GLU A 116 -0.71 16.78 -20.38
C GLU A 116 -2.17 17.21 -20.33
N ASP A 117 -3.10 16.51 -20.98
CA ASP A 117 -4.53 16.71 -20.69
C ASP A 117 -4.92 16.10 -19.32
N ALA A 118 -4.03 15.33 -18.68
CA ALA A 118 -4.12 14.92 -17.28
C ALA A 118 -3.28 15.81 -16.31
N GLU A 119 -2.33 16.61 -16.81
CA GLU A 119 -1.42 17.51 -16.08
C GLU A 119 -1.85 18.98 -16.25
N GLY A 120 -2.72 19.26 -17.23
CA GLY A 120 -3.55 20.44 -17.44
C GLY A 120 -4.96 20.25 -16.87
N ARG A 121 -5.26 19.07 -16.31
CA ARG A 121 -6.27 18.93 -15.26
C ARG A 121 -5.69 19.44 -13.95
N ARG A 122 -6.44 20.28 -13.24
CA ARG A 122 -6.04 20.88 -11.95
C ARG A 122 -5.41 19.80 -11.08
N GLN A 123 -4.19 20.04 -10.59
CA GLN A 123 -3.46 19.20 -9.65
C GLN A 123 -4.42 18.60 -8.61
N GLY A 124 -4.72 17.29 -8.71
CA GLY A 124 -5.60 16.60 -7.76
C GLY A 124 -6.58 15.56 -8.28
N GLU A 125 -6.65 15.29 -9.58
CA GLU A 125 -7.56 14.24 -10.09
C GLU A 125 -6.88 12.88 -10.21
N SER A 126 -7.40 11.89 -9.47
CA SER A 126 -7.02 10.49 -9.63
C SER A 126 -7.69 9.89 -10.88
N PHE A 127 -6.92 9.13 -11.66
CA PHE A 127 -7.31 8.54 -12.96
C PHE A 127 -8.49 7.55 -12.86
N TYR A 128 -8.84 7.10 -11.65
CA TYR A 128 -10.01 6.28 -11.37
C TYR A 128 -10.80 6.88 -10.21
N PRO A 129 -12.05 7.37 -10.41
CA PRO A 129 -12.93 7.60 -9.28
C PRO A 129 -13.12 6.27 -8.55
N CYS A 130 -12.83 6.27 -7.24
CA CYS A 130 -13.23 5.17 -6.37
C CYS A 130 -14.74 4.91 -6.58
N PRO A 131 -15.18 3.67 -6.89
CA PRO A 131 -16.58 3.40 -7.24
C PRO A 131 -17.58 3.69 -6.10
N VAL A 132 -17.09 3.89 -4.87
CA VAL A 132 -17.92 4.15 -3.69
C VAL A 132 -17.98 5.66 -3.45
N ARG A 133 -18.80 6.32 -4.27
CA ARG A 133 -19.03 7.77 -4.32
C ARG A 133 -19.78 8.35 -3.09
N THR A 134 -19.81 7.64 -1.95
CA THR A 134 -20.70 7.95 -0.81
C THR A 134 -20.00 8.27 0.51
N LEU A 135 -18.70 8.61 0.52
CA LEU A 135 -18.07 9.18 1.71
C LEU A 135 -17.47 10.57 1.41
N PRO A 136 -17.84 11.62 2.19
CA PRO A 136 -17.54 13.02 1.87
C PRO A 136 -16.13 13.42 2.34
N VAL A 137 -15.10 12.74 1.83
CA VAL A 137 -13.71 13.18 2.00
C VAL A 137 -13.02 13.11 0.66
N CYS A 138 -13.28 14.14 -0.16
CA CYS A 138 -12.47 14.47 -1.31
C CYS A 138 -11.01 14.61 -0.85
N LEU A 139 -10.16 13.72 -1.34
CA LEU A 139 -8.71 13.79 -1.19
C LEU A 139 -8.19 14.90 -2.12
N SER A 140 -8.09 16.11 -1.59
CA SER A 140 -7.36 17.21 -2.23
C SER A 140 -5.86 16.93 -2.09
N PHE A 141 -5.23 16.47 -3.16
CA PHE A 141 -3.77 16.41 -3.27
C PHE A 141 -3.22 17.82 -3.41
N HIS A 142 -2.56 18.33 -2.37
CA HIS A 142 -1.71 19.53 -2.46
C HIS A 142 -0.25 19.11 -2.57
N SER A 143 0.41 19.49 -3.66
CA SER A 143 1.87 19.51 -3.74
C SER A 143 2.31 20.96 -3.57
N LYS A 144 3.01 21.26 -2.46
CA LYS A 144 3.82 22.48 -2.38
C LYS A 144 5.10 22.26 -3.20
N ALA A 145 5.52 23.35 -3.84
CA ALA A 145 6.64 23.51 -4.78
C ALA A 145 7.96 22.86 -4.31
#